data_AF-A0A160IMR4-F1
#
_entry.id   AF-A0A160IMR4-F1
#
_cell.length_a   1.000
_cell.length_b   1.000
_cell.length_c   1.000
_cell.angle_alpha   90.00
_cell.angle_beta   90.00
_cell.angle_gamma   90.00
#
_symmetry.space_group_name_H-M   'P 1'
#
loop_
_entity.id
_entity.type
_entity.pdbx_description
1 polymer ?
#
loop_
_entity_poly.entity_id
_entity_poly.type
_entity_poly.pdbx_seq_one_letter_code
_entity_poly.pdbx_strand_id
1 'polypeptide(L)'
;MEVTEYLYQIKPVRSDFMENQTQEEQETLQSHFQYLQNLLENGKLVLAGPCLDASFGVVILQNTHEKEAQEIMGNDPAVKGKIMTGQLYPFRVSLIKK
;
A
#
# COMPACT_ATOMS: atom_id res chain seq x y z
N MET A 1 -16.89 -8.55 -16.13
CA MET A 1 -16.88 -7.34 -15.27
C MET A 1 -15.43 -6.90 -15.18
N GLU A 2 -15.14 -5.68 -15.58
CA GLU A 2 -13.79 -5.14 -15.45
C GLU A 2 -13.51 -4.85 -13.97
N VAL A 3 -12.35 -5.31 -13.46
CA VAL A 3 -11.95 -5.10 -12.07
C VAL A 3 -11.23 -3.77 -11.98
N THR A 4 -11.82 -2.84 -11.22
CA THR A 4 -11.29 -1.49 -11.00
C THR A 4 -10.88 -1.23 -9.55
N GLU A 5 -10.97 -2.27 -8.70
CA GLU A 5 -10.70 -2.21 -7.27
C GLU A 5 -9.76 -3.36 -6.89
N TYR A 6 -8.76 -3.05 -6.06
CA TYR A 6 -7.72 -4.00 -5.67
C TYR A 6 -7.43 -3.89 -4.18
N LEU A 7 -7.30 -5.04 -3.53
CA LEU A 7 -6.63 -5.14 -2.25
C LEU A 7 -5.14 -5.21 -2.54
N TYR A 8 -4.41 -4.20 -2.08
CA TYR A 8 -2.97 -4.16 -2.05
C TYR A 8 -2.50 -4.48 -0.63
N GLN A 9 -1.99 -5.70 -0.45
CA GLN A 9 -1.33 -6.11 0.79
C GLN A 9 0.15 -5.75 0.71
N ILE A 10 0.65 -5.07 1.74
CA ILE A 10 2.07 -4.69 1.87
C ILE A 10 2.66 -5.32 3.14
N LYS A 11 3.86 -5.89 3.07
CA LYS A 11 4.47 -6.65 4.18
C LYS A 11 5.93 -6.26 4.39
N PRO A 12 6.37 -5.98 5.64
CA PRO A 12 7.80 -5.83 5.94
C PRO A 12 8.60 -7.06 5.47
N VAL A 13 9.79 -6.84 4.93
CA VAL A 13 10.69 -7.94 4.52
C VAL A 13 11.30 -8.69 5.70
N ARG A 14 11.38 -8.05 6.86
CA ARG A 14 11.95 -8.60 8.10
C ARG A 14 11.01 -8.38 9.28
N SER A 15 11.00 -9.32 10.22
CA SER A 15 10.08 -9.34 11.37
C SER A 15 10.38 -8.25 12.40
N ASP A 16 11.64 -7.82 12.51
CA ASP A 16 12.07 -6.78 13.45
C ASP A 16 12.01 -5.36 12.85
N PHE A 17 11.43 -5.22 11.65
CA PHE A 17 11.41 -3.96 10.91
C PHE A 17 10.75 -2.82 11.68
N MET A 18 9.67 -3.08 12.42
CA MET A 18 9.00 -2.02 13.17
C MET A 18 9.79 -1.56 14.41
N GLU A 19 10.65 -2.42 14.96
CA GLU A 19 11.42 -2.13 16.18
C GLU A 19 12.80 -1.54 15.86
N ASN A 20 13.40 -1.94 14.73
CA ASN A 20 14.80 -1.66 14.40
C ASN A 20 14.94 -0.98 13.03
N GLN A 21 14.35 0.20 12.83
CA GLN A 21 14.48 0.94 11.57
C GLN A 21 15.78 1.74 11.52
N THR A 22 16.48 1.69 10.38
CA THR A 22 17.53 2.65 10.07
C THR A 22 16.91 4.00 9.71
N GLN A 23 17.72 5.07 9.74
CA GLN A 23 17.28 6.39 9.31
C GLN A 23 16.80 6.41 7.85
N GLU A 24 17.47 5.69 6.95
CA GLU A 24 17.10 5.58 5.54
C GLU A 24 15.75 4.83 5.36
N GLU A 25 15.50 3.80 6.16
CA GLU A 25 14.21 3.10 6.16
C GLU A 25 13.08 4.02 6.66
N GLN A 26 13.33 4.85 7.68
CA GLN A 26 12.37 5.84 8.17
C GLN A 26 12.01 6.89 7.10
N GLU A 27 13.02 7.41 6.39
CA GLU A 27 12.81 8.36 5.28
C GLU A 27 12.02 7.70 4.13
N THR A 28 12.27 6.42 3.86
CA THR A 28 11.51 5.63 2.89
C THR A 28 10.05 5.45 3.32
N LEU A 29 9.79 5.19 4.60
CA LEU A 29 8.43 5.10 5.16
C LEU A 29 7.68 6.43 5.09
N GLN A 30 8.37 7.54 5.34
CA GLN A 30 7.77 8.87 5.20
C GLN A 30 7.37 9.14 3.74
N SER A 31 8.24 8.78 2.80
CA SER A 31 7.95 8.88 1.36
C SER A 31 6.79 7.98 0.95
N HIS A 32 6.72 6.75 1.48
CA HIS A 32 5.60 5.83 1.31
C HIS A 32 4.29 6.44 1.82
N PHE A 33 4.30 7.04 3.01
CA PHE A 33 3.10 7.67 3.56
C PHE A 33 2.62 8.85 2.69
N GLN A 34 3.54 9.71 2.24
CA GLN A 34 3.21 10.80 1.32
C GLN A 34 2.66 10.28 -0.02
N TYR A 35 3.20 9.18 -0.53
CA TYR A 35 2.70 8.52 -1.73
C TYR A 35 1.24 8.06 -1.56
N LEU A 36 0.89 7.44 -0.42
CA LEU A 36 -0.48 7.06 -0.11
C LEU A 36 -1.43 8.25 0.04
N GLN A 37 -0.97 9.36 0.65
CA GLN A 37 -1.73 10.60 0.73
C GLN A 37 -2.08 11.14 -0.66
N ASN A 38 -1.10 11.17 -1.58
CA ASN A 38 -1.34 11.59 -2.95
C ASN A 38 -2.36 10.68 -3.66
N LEU A 39 -2.31 9.35 -3.48
CA LEU A 39 -3.30 8.45 -4.06
C LEU A 39 -4.71 8.70 -3.50
N LEU A 40 -4.81 9.02 -2.21
CA LEU A 40 -6.08 9.37 -1.56
C LEU A 40 -6.65 10.66 -2.15
N GLU A 41 -5.83 11.71 -2.25
CA GLU A 41 -6.23 13.01 -2.85
C GLU A 41 -6.67 12.88 -4.31
N ASN A 42 -6.02 11.99 -5.08
CA ASN A 42 -6.37 11.72 -6.48
C ASN A 42 -7.54 10.75 -6.65
N GLY A 43 -8.21 10.33 -5.56
CA GLY A 43 -9.38 9.45 -5.62
C GLY A 43 -9.06 8.01 -6.05
N LYS A 44 -7.80 7.58 -5.93
CA LYS A 44 -7.31 6.23 -6.27
C LYS A 44 -7.21 5.30 -5.06
N LEU A 45 -7.29 5.83 -3.85
CA LEU A 45 -7.20 5.08 -2.60
C LEU A 45 -8.46 5.29 -1.77
N VAL A 46 -8.96 4.19 -1.20
CA VAL A 46 -10.15 4.16 -0.35
C VAL A 46 -9.76 4.15 1.13
N LEU A 47 -8.79 3.30 1.47
CA LEU A 47 -8.29 3.10 2.82
C LEU A 47 -6.84 2.64 2.75
N ALA A 48 -6.02 3.08 3.71
CA ALA A 48 -4.70 2.52 3.95
C ALA A 48 -4.40 2.47 5.44
N GLY A 49 -3.75 1.40 5.88
CA GLY A 49 -3.27 1.29 7.26
C GLY A 49 -2.51 0.00 7.56
N PRO A 50 -1.59 0.03 8.54
CA PRO A 50 -0.92 -1.16 9.03
C PRO A 50 -1.79 -1.93 10.03
N CYS A 51 -1.61 -3.25 10.11
CA CYS A 51 -1.98 -4.02 11.29
C CYS A 51 -1.06 -3.63 12.45
N LEU A 52 -1.64 -3.47 13.64
CA LEU A 52 -0.91 -3.01 14.83
C LEU A 52 0.10 -4.03 15.36
N ASP A 53 -0.05 -5.29 14.97
CA ASP A 53 0.88 -6.39 15.26
C ASP A 53 2.03 -6.48 14.25
N ALA A 54 2.16 -5.50 13.35
CA ALA A 54 3.17 -5.43 12.29
C ALA A 54 3.10 -6.55 11.23
N SER A 55 2.02 -7.35 11.20
CA SER A 55 1.89 -8.49 10.28
C SER A 55 1.90 -8.06 8.80
N PHE A 56 1.11 -7.06 8.45
CA PHE A 56 1.04 -6.46 7.12
C PHE A 56 0.30 -5.13 7.18
N GLY A 57 0.38 -4.34 6.11
CA GLY A 57 -0.53 -3.24 5.82
C GLY A 57 -1.53 -3.62 4.73
N VAL A 58 -2.65 -2.90 4.76
CA VAL A 58 -3.72 -3.00 3.78
C VAL A 58 -3.87 -1.64 3.12
N VAL A 59 -3.91 -1.64 1.79
CA VAL A 59 -4.32 -0.52 0.97
C VAL A 59 -5.45 -1.01 0.05
N ILE A 60 -6.56 -0.28 -0.01
CA ILE A 60 -7.64 -0.55 -0.94
C ILE A 60 -7.58 0.51 -2.04
N LEU A 61 -7.27 0.07 -3.25
CA LEU A 61 -7.25 0.89 -4.45
C LEU A 61 -8.61 0.86 -5.14
N GLN A 62 -8.98 1.98 -5.76
CA GLN A 62 -10.20 2.13 -6.56
C GLN A 62 -9.91 2.95 -7.82
N ASN A 63 -10.79 2.85 -8.81
CA ASN A 63 -10.63 3.53 -10.11
C ASN A 63 -9.30 3.18 -10.79
N THR A 64 -8.82 1.95 -10.59
CA THR A 64 -7.50 1.51 -11.01
C THR A 64 -7.63 0.17 -11.73
N HIS A 65 -7.26 0.09 -13.00
CA HIS A 65 -7.21 -1.18 -13.73
C HIS A 65 -5.93 -1.96 -13.38
N GLU A 66 -5.86 -3.23 -13.75
CA GLU A 66 -4.75 -4.14 -13.34
C GLU A 66 -3.36 -3.54 -13.57
N LYS A 67 -3.09 -3.04 -14.77
CA LYS A 67 -1.78 -2.45 -15.10
C LYS A 67 -1.45 -1.24 -14.22
N GLU A 68 -2.41 -0.35 -13.95
CA GLU A 68 -2.19 0.82 -13.09
C GLU A 68 -1.99 0.38 -11.63
N ALA A 69 -2.69 -0.67 -11.17
CA ALA A 69 -2.49 -1.21 -9.83
C ALA A 69 -1.07 -1.77 -9.66
N GLN A 70 -0.57 -2.49 -10.67
CA GLN A 70 0.81 -2.98 -10.70
C GLN A 70 1.82 -1.83 -10.70
N GLU A 71 1.57 -0.77 -11.48
CA GLU A 71 2.40 0.44 -11.49
C GLU A 71 2.37 1.16 -10.14
N ILE A 72 1.22 1.25 -9.48
CA ILE A 72 1.07 1.84 -8.15
C ILE A 72 1.90 1.05 -7.13
N MET A 73 1.72 -0.27 -7.08
CA MET A 73 2.47 -1.15 -6.17
C MET A 73 3.98 -1.09 -6.45
N GLY A 74 4.40 -1.08 -7.72
CA GLY A 74 5.81 -1.04 -8.10
C GLY A 74 6.48 0.31 -7.85
N ASN A 75 5.72 1.41 -7.84
CA ASN A 75 6.22 2.75 -7.56
C ASN A 75 6.10 3.16 -6.09
N ASP A 76 5.42 2.37 -5.27
CA ASP A 76 5.39 2.55 -3.83
C ASP A 76 6.83 2.61 -3.28
N PRO A 77 7.25 3.70 -2.62
CA PRO A 77 8.60 3.85 -2.09
C PRO A 77 9.04 2.70 -1.19
N ALA A 78 8.13 2.12 -0.39
CA ALA A 78 8.46 1.01 0.50
C ALA A 78 8.75 -0.29 -0.26
N VAL A 79 8.03 -0.54 -1.37
CA VAL A 79 8.28 -1.69 -2.25
C VAL A 79 9.52 -1.46 -3.11
N LYS A 80 9.64 -0.28 -3.70
CA LYS A 80 10.77 0.10 -4.56
C LYS A 80 12.10 0.14 -3.79
N GLY A 81 12.05 0.62 -2.54
CA GLY A 81 13.16 0.61 -1.59
C GLY A 81 13.46 -0.77 -1.01
N LYS A 82 12.68 -1.80 -1.35
CA LYS A 82 12.83 -3.19 -0.89
C LYS A 82 12.76 -3.38 0.62
N ILE A 83 12.14 -2.44 1.34
CA ILE A 83 11.87 -2.57 2.78
C ILE A 83 10.54 -3.29 3.03
N MET A 84 9.67 -3.33 2.02
CA MET A 84 8.42 -4.09 2.02
C MET A 84 8.23 -4.86 0.71
N THR A 85 7.39 -5.89 0.76
CA THR A 85 6.87 -6.60 -0.42
C THR A 85 5.40 -6.28 -0.62
N GLY A 86 4.96 -6.27 -1.87
CA GLY A 86 3.58 -5.98 -2.23
C GLY A 86 2.91 -7.15 -2.96
N GLN A 87 1.61 -7.33 -2.70
CA GLN A 87 0.77 -8.26 -3.44
C GLN A 87 -0.60 -7.64 -3.73
N LEU A 88 -1.08 -7.80 -4.95
CA LEU A 88 -2.39 -7.31 -5.40
C LEU A 88 -3.38 -8.46 -5.52
N TYR A 89 -4.62 -8.19 -5.12
CA TYR A 89 -5.75 -9.09 -5.27
C TYR A 89 -6.93 -8.32 -5.86
N PRO A 90 -7.58 -8.84 -6.93
CA PRO A 90 -8.88 -8.33 -7.37
C PRO A 90 -9.84 -8.26 -6.18
N PHE A 91 -10.44 -7.10 -5.94
CA PHE A 91 -11.28 -6.87 -4.77
C PHE A 91 -12.56 -6.14 -5.16
N ARG A 92 -13.55 -6.16 -4.26
CA ARG A 92 -14.74 -5.31 -4.38
C ARG A 92 -15.07 -4.67 -3.03
N VAL A 93 -15.09 -3.34 -2.97
CA VAL A 93 -15.59 -2.61 -1.81
C VAL A 93 -17.11 -2.67 -1.81
N SER A 94 -17.67 -3.62 -1.08
CA SER A 94 -19.13 -3.83 -1.06
C SER A 94 -19.86 -2.87 -0.12
N LEU A 95 -19.18 -2.40 0.93
CA LEU A 95 -19.70 -1.48 1.94
C LEU A 95 -18.58 -0.57 2.43
N ILE A 96 -18.85 0.72 2.54
CA ILE A 96 -17.93 1.71 3.11
C ILE A 96 -18.72 2.82 3.82
N LYS A 97 -18.17 3.31 4.93
CA LYS A 97 -18.74 4.45 5.65
C LYS A 97 -18.46 5.74 4.85
N LYS A 98 -19.48 6.57 4.66
CA LYS A 98 -19.35 7.92 4.11
C LYS A 98 -18.97 8.93 5.19
#